data_AF-A0A0N1LHT5-F1
#
_entry.id   AF-A0A0N1LHT5-F1
#
_cell.length_a   1.000
_cell.length_b   1.000
_cell.length_c   1.000
_cell.angle_alpha   90.00
_cell.angle_beta   90.00
_cell.angle_gamma   90.00
#
_symmetry.space_group_name_H-M   'P 1'
#
loop_
_entity.id
_entity.type
_entity.pdbx_description
1 polymer ?
#
loop_
_entity_poly.entity_id
_entity_poly.type
_entity_poly.pdbx_seq_one_letter_code
_entity_poly.pdbx_strand_id
1 'polypeptide(L)' 'MNREVRTALGGALGLIVLIVAFVALVRYLVPSILGAPFSFSLIAAVAVAVLGVLVLCWAGWRLWVWAVRSLNR' A
#
# COMPACT_ATOMS: atom_id res chain seq x y z
N MET A 1 -12.93 -5.34 -24.59
CA MET A 1 -13.31 -5.28 -23.17
C MET A 1 -13.90 -3.91 -22.89
N ASN A 2 -15.12 -3.82 -22.35
CA ASN A 2 -15.76 -2.54 -22.04
C ASN A 2 -14.87 -1.72 -21.10
N ARG A 3 -14.80 -0.40 -21.33
CA ARG A 3 -13.93 0.51 -20.60
C ARG A 3 -14.17 0.40 -19.10
N GLU A 4 -15.43 0.38 -18.70
CA GLU A 4 -15.92 0.21 -17.33
C GLU A 4 -15.40 -1.07 -16.67
N VAL A 5 -15.42 -2.20 -17.40
CA VAL A 5 -14.91 -3.49 -16.91
C VAL A 5 -13.40 -3.42 -16.68
N ARG A 6 -12.67 -2.72 -17.56
CA ARG A 6 -11.21 -2.52 -17.39
C ARG A 6 -10.90 -1.61 -16.20
N THR A 7 -11.68 -0.57 -15.96
CA THR A 7 -11.51 0.31 -14.78
C THR A 7 -11.86 -0.42 -13.49
N ALA A 8 -12.94 -1.19 -13.48
CA ALA A 8 -13.36 -1.98 -12.33
C ALA A 8 -12.31 -3.05 -11.97
N LEU A 9 -11.81 -3.81 -12.96
CA LEU A 9 -10.73 -4.78 -12.76
C LEU A 9 -9.43 -4.12 -12.30
N GLY A 10 -9.05 -2.99 -12.91
CA GLY A 10 -7.86 -2.24 -12.51
C GLY A 10 -7.95 -1.70 -11.08
N GLY A 11 -9.11 -1.17 -10.69
CA GLY A 11 -9.36 -0.71 -9.32
C GLY A 11 -9.35 -1.86 -8.31
N ALA A 12 -10.03 -2.96 -8.62
CA ALA A 12 -10.06 -4.15 -7.75
C ALA A 12 -8.66 -4.73 -7.53
N LEU A 13 -7.87 -4.90 -8.61
CA LEU A 13 -6.48 -5.36 -8.51
C LEU A 13 -5.62 -4.39 -7.71
N GLY A 14 -5.76 -3.08 -7.94
CA GLY A 14 -5.03 -2.07 -7.17
C GLY A 14 -5.34 -2.13 -5.67
N LEU A 15 -6.60 -2.35 -5.31
CA LEU A 15 -7.05 -2.47 -3.93
C LEU A 15 -6.52 -3.76 -3.27
N ILE A 16 -6.54 -4.89 -3.98
CA ILE A 16 -5.96 -6.15 -3.52
C ILE A 16 -4.46 -5.97 -3.24
N VAL A 17 -3.71 -5.36 -4.17
CA VAL A 17 -2.27 -5.10 -3.99
C VAL A 17 -2.01 -4.21 -2.77
N LEU A 18 -2.84 -3.19 -2.54
CA LEU A 18 -2.77 -2.33 -1.36
C LEU A 18 -2.94 -3.09 -0.05
N ILE A 19 -3.95 -3.95 0.02
CA ILE A 19 -4.21 -4.77 1.21
C ILE A 19 -3.06 -5.73 1.45
N VAL A 20 -2.60 -6.43 0.40
CA VAL A 20 -1.48 -7.38 0.51
C VAL A 20 -0.21 -6.68 0.97
N ALA A 21 0.10 -5.51 0.41
CA ALA A 21 1.27 -4.73 0.79
C ALA A 21 1.18 -4.23 2.25
N PHE A 22 -0.01 -3.80 2.71
CA PHE A 22 -0.22 -3.43 4.12
C PHE A 22 -0.01 -4.63 5.06
N VAL A 23 -0.60 -5.78 4.73
CA VAL A 23 -0.41 -7.02 5.52
C VAL A 23 1.06 -7.41 5.56
N ALA A 24 1.76 -7.34 4.43
CA ALA A 24 3.17 -7.68 4.38
C ALA A 24 4.04 -6.73 5.23
N LEU A 25 3.70 -5.44 5.22
CA LEU A 25 4.38 -4.43 6.02
C LEU A 25 4.25 -4.72 7.52
N VAL A 26 3.03 -4.93 8.00
CA VAL A 26 2.76 -5.15 9.43
C VAL A 26 3.21 -6.53 9.89
N ARG A 27 3.07 -7.56 9.04
CA ARG A 27 3.31 -8.95 9.44
C ARG A 27 4.75 -9.44 9.23
N TYR A 28 5.48 -8.85 8.28
CA TYR A 28 6.85 -9.29 7.98
C TYR A 28 7.86 -8.17 8.18
N LEU A 29 7.62 -6.99 7.63
CA LEU A 29 8.60 -5.91 7.64
C LEU A 29 8.83 -5.35 9.05
N VAL A 30 7.77 -4.97 9.75
CA VAL A 30 7.86 -4.43 11.13
C VAL A 30 8.47 -5.46 12.10
N PRO A 31 8.03 -6.73 12.14
CA PRO A 31 8.62 -7.74 13.02
C PRO A 31 10.07 -8.06 12.70
N SER A 32 10.47 -8.04 11.41
CA SER A 32 11.87 -8.27 11.03
C SER A 32 12.81 -7.18 11.58
N ILE A 33 12.33 -5.95 11.70
CA ILE A 33 13.11 -4.84 12.27
C ILE A 33 13.14 -4.97 13.80
N LEU A 34 12.01 -5.32 14.42
CA LEU A 34 11.91 -5.55 15.86
C LEU A 34 12.76 -6.74 16.35
N GLY A 35 12.95 -7.75 15.52
CA GLY A 35 13.81 -8.90 15.82
C GLY A 35 15.32 -8.60 15.71
N ALA A 36 15.72 -7.42 15.23
CA ALA A 36 17.12 -7.07 15.07
C ALA A 36 17.75 -6.66 16.42
N PRO A 37 18.99 -7.09 16.74
CA PRO A 37 19.61 -6.92 18.06
C PRO A 37 20.12 -5.48 18.35
N PHE A 38 19.56 -4.46 17.71
CA PHE A 38 19.99 -3.07 17.84
C PHE A 38 19.11 -2.30 18.84
N SER A 39 19.73 -1.48 19.70
CA SER A 39 19.01 -0.63 20.69
C SER A 39 18.02 0.38 20.06
N PHE A 40 18.17 0.69 18.77
CA PHE A 40 17.29 1.60 18.00
C PHE A 40 16.20 0.88 17.19
N SER A 41 16.08 -0.44 17.32
CA SER A 41 15.15 -1.27 16.55
C SER A 41 13.69 -0.78 16.63
N LEU A 42 13.23 -0.32 17.80
CA LEU A 42 11.87 0.19 17.98
C LEU A 42 11.61 1.45 17.14
N ILE A 43 12.53 2.42 17.19
CA ILE A 43 12.40 3.69 16.45
C ILE A 43 12.44 3.43 14.95
N ALA A 44 13.34 2.56 14.50
CA ALA A 44 13.41 2.15 13.10
C ALA A 44 12.13 1.46 12.63
N ALA A 45 11.57 0.56 13.45
CA ALA A 45 10.33 -0.15 13.14
C ALA A 45 9.14 0.82 13.03
N VAL A 46 9.03 1.80 13.94
CA VAL A 46 7.99 2.83 13.90
C VAL A 46 8.17 3.72 12.66
N ALA A 47 9.38 4.18 12.37
CA ALA A 47 9.65 5.00 11.18
C ALA A 47 9.26 4.26 9.89
N VAL A 48 9.64 2.99 9.77
CA VAL A 48 9.28 2.15 8.62
C VAL A 48 7.78 1.90 8.54
N ALA A 49 7.11 1.68 9.68
CA ALA A 49 5.66 1.53 9.72
C ALA A 49 4.95 2.79 9.20
N VAL A 50 5.33 3.96 9.71
CA VAL A 50 4.74 5.25 9.34
C VAL A 50 4.99 5.56 7.87
N LEU A 51 6.24 5.43 7.41
CA LEU A 51 6.59 5.65 6.00
C LEU A 51 5.85 4.66 5.08
N GLY A 52 5.75 3.40 5.49
CA GLY A 52 5.01 2.38 4.78
C GLY A 52 3.54 2.73 4.59
N VAL A 53 2.87 3.15 5.66
CA VAL A 53 1.47 3.58 5.62
C VAL A 53 1.30 4.82 4.75
N LEU A 54 2.19 5.80 4.84
CA LEU A 54 2.15 7.00 3.99
C LEU A 54 2.28 6.64 2.50
N VAL A 55 3.20 5.74 2.14
CA VAL A 55 3.36 5.25 0.76
C VAL A 55 2.12 4.50 0.29
N LEU A 56 1.49 3.68 1.14
CA LEU A 56 0.24 2.99 0.82
C LEU A 56 -0.91 3.98 0.59
N CYS A 57 -1.07 4.98 1.47
CA CYS A 57 -2.05 6.04 1.27
C CYS A 57 -1.82 6.81 -0.03
N TRP A 58 -0.57 7.12 -0.36
CA TRP A 58 -0.22 7.77 -1.62
C TRP A 58 -0.55 6.90 -2.84
N ALA A 59 -0.26 5.60 -2.79
CA ALA A 59 -0.61 4.65 -3.84
C ALA A 59 -2.13 4.53 -4.02
N GLY A 60 -2.88 4.47 -2.92
CA GLY A 60 -4.35 4.46 -2.92
C GLY A 60 -4.92 5.73 -3.54
N TRP A 61 -4.39 6.89 -3.17
CA TRP A 61 -4.78 8.16 -3.77
C TRP A 61 -4.51 8.19 -5.28
N ARG A 62 -3.34 7.71 -5.72
CA ARG A 62 -2.99 7.66 -7.14
C ARG A 62 -3.90 6.73 -7.93
N LEU A 63 -4.26 5.58 -7.36
CA LEU A 63 -5.24 4.64 -7.93
C LEU A 63 -6.62 5.29 -8.04
N TRP A 64 -7.07 6.01 -7.02
CA TRP A 64 -8.33 6.75 -7.04
C TRP A 64 -8.35 7.80 -8.15
N VAL A 65 -7.32 8.66 -8.22
CA VAL A 65 -7.20 9.69 -9.27
C VAL A 65 -7.18 9.06 -10.66
N TRP A 66 -6.48 7.94 -10.83
CA TRP A 66 -6.46 7.20 -12.10
C TRP A 66 -7.85 6.66 -12.47
N ALA A 67 -8.56 6.04 -11.51
CA ALA A 67 -9.89 5.50 -11.73
C ALA A 67 -10.89 6.60 -12.11
N VAL A 68 -10.88 7.73 -11.38
CA VAL A 68 -11.73 8.90 -11.68
C VAL A 68 -11.44 9.45 -13.08
N ARG A 69 -10.16 9.64 -13.44
CA ARG A 69 -9.80 10.12 -14.79
C ARG A 69 -10.18 9.16 -15.90
N SER A 70 -10.14 7.86 -15.64
CA SER A 70 -10.51 6.84 -16.62
C SER A 70 -12.02 6.67 -16.78
N LEU A 71 -12.82 7.08 -15.81
CA LEU A 71 -14.28 7.08 -15.89
C LEU A 71 -14.83 8.36 -16.53
N ASN A 72 -14.14 9.50 -16.37
CA ASN A 72 -14.56 10.80 -16.90
C ASN A 72 -14.17 11.06 -18.37
N ARG A 73 -13.48 10.12 -19.04
CA ARG A 73 -13.04 10.20 -20.45
C ARG A 73 -13.63 9.06 -21.25
#